data_AF-A0A2V2FAP9-F1
#
_entry.id   AF-A0A2V2FAP9-F1
#
_cell.length_a   1.000
_cell.length_b   1.000
_cell.length_c   1.000
_cell.angle_alpha   90.00
_cell.angle_beta   90.00
_cell.angle_gamma   90.00
#
_symmetry.space_group_name_H-M   'P 1'
#
loop_
_entity.id
_entity.type
_entity.pdbx_description
1 polymer ?
#
loop_
_entity_poly.entity_id
_entity_poly.type
_entity_poly.pdbx_seq_one_letter_code
_entity_poly.pdbx_strand_id
1 'polypeptide(L)'
;MVEIKVTRRGRHIAFDITGHAHGGAKGEDVICAGVSTLTLTLASALAHVGAPGLDTTLSSGKAHIACRETKATRPVIQTVMRGFDILADSYPANVGITMV
;
A
#
# COMPACT_ATOMS: atom_id res chain seq x y z
N MET A 1 10.24 -6.72 8.73
CA MET A 1 8.82 -6.38 8.96
C MET A 1 8.41 -5.20 8.10
N VAL A 2 7.32 -5.35 7.37
CA VAL A 2 6.65 -4.32 6.58
C VAL A 2 5.59 -3.64 7.44
N GLU A 3 5.53 -2.32 7.39
CA GLU A 3 4.47 -1.54 8.00
C GLU A 3 3.68 -0.81 6.92
N ILE A 4 2.36 -0.91 6.98
CA ILE A 4 1.42 -0.21 6.11
C ILE A 4 0.56 0.67 7.02
N LYS A 5 0.82 1.98 6.97
CA LYS A 5 0.02 2.96 7.69
C LYS A 5 -0.95 3.62 6.72
N VAL A 6 -2.22 3.58 7.05
CA VAL A 6 -3.30 4.18 6.26
C VAL A 6 -3.90 5.32 7.07
N THR A 7 -3.80 6.53 6.54
CA THR A 7 -4.39 7.73 7.17
C THR A 7 -5.61 8.15 6.38
N ARG A 8 -6.75 8.40 7.05
CA ARG A 8 -7.97 8.90 6.38
C ARG A 8 -8.51 10.17 7.02
N ARG A 9 -8.61 11.24 6.23
CA ARG A 9 -9.14 12.54 6.66
C ARG A 9 -10.21 13.03 5.71
N GLY A 10 -11.47 12.78 6.07
CA GLY A 10 -12.60 13.02 5.17
C GLY A 10 -12.48 12.17 3.91
N ARG A 11 -12.36 12.82 2.74
CA ARG A 11 -12.12 12.15 1.46
C ARG A 11 -10.64 12.00 1.10
N HIS A 12 -9.72 12.53 1.91
CA HIS A 12 -8.30 12.30 1.69
C HIS A 12 -7.90 10.96 2.29
N ILE A 13 -7.11 10.18 1.54
CA ILE A 13 -6.50 8.94 2.01
C ILE A 13 -5.03 8.95 1.66
N ALA A 14 -4.19 8.46 2.57
CA ALA A 14 -2.76 8.33 2.38
C ALA A 14 -2.29 6.95 2.86
N PHE A 15 -1.31 6.40 2.15
CA PHE A 15 -0.64 5.14 2.44
C PHE A 15 0.84 5.43 2.62
N ASP A 16 1.37 5.14 3.80
CA ASP A 16 2.79 5.14 4.09
C ASP A 16 3.23 3.70 4.29
N ILE A 17 4.10 3.21 3.41
CA ILE A 17 4.50 1.81 3.38
C ILE A 17 6.01 1.73 3.52
N THR A 18 6.49 1.04 4.55
CA THR A 18 7.93 0.92 4.85
C THR A 18 8.35 -0.53 4.98
N GLY A 19 9.64 -0.80 4.87
CA GLY A 19 10.21 -2.11 5.20
C GLY A 19 10.09 -3.18 4.10
N HIS A 20 9.47 -2.86 2.95
CA HIS A 20 9.20 -3.79 1.84
C HIS A 20 10.40 -4.07 0.90
N ALA A 21 11.62 -3.67 1.27
CA ALA A 21 12.84 -3.91 0.50
C ALA A 21 13.96 -4.61 1.29
N HIS A 22 13.63 -5.17 2.46
CA HIS A 22 14.58 -5.97 3.21
C HIS A 22 14.56 -7.41 2.69
N GLY A 23 15.68 -7.85 2.13
CA GLY A 23 15.93 -9.27 1.90
C GLY A 23 16.12 -9.93 3.24
N GLY A 24 15.08 -10.55 3.76
CA GLY A 24 15.02 -11.07 5.12
C GLY A 24 15.41 -12.53 5.22
N ALA A 25 14.85 -13.25 6.20
CA ALA A 25 15.00 -14.69 6.26
C ALA A 25 14.34 -15.35 5.02
N LYS A 26 14.71 -16.60 4.69
CA LYS A 26 14.18 -17.33 3.53
C LYS A 26 12.64 -17.29 3.50
N GLY A 27 12.07 -16.67 2.46
CA GLY A 27 10.62 -16.48 2.30
C GLY A 27 10.13 -15.05 2.53
N GLU A 28 10.90 -14.20 3.25
CA GLU A 28 10.56 -12.79 3.46
C GLU A 28 10.62 -11.99 2.15
N ASP A 29 11.53 -12.36 1.23
CA ASP A 29 11.65 -11.76 -0.11
C ASP A 29 10.35 -11.90 -0.92
N VAL A 30 9.61 -13.00 -0.75
CA VAL A 30 8.33 -13.23 -1.44
C VAL A 30 7.23 -12.34 -0.87
N ILE A 31 7.22 -12.15 0.45
CA ILE A 31 6.28 -11.24 1.12
C ILE A 31 6.56 -9.80 0.69
N CYS A 32 7.82 -9.38 0.71
CA CYS A 32 8.25 -8.06 0.22
C CYS A 32 7.88 -7.84 -1.24
N ALA A 33 8.05 -8.86 -2.10
CA ALA A 33 7.60 -8.80 -3.49
C ALA A 33 6.08 -8.59 -3.59
N GLY A 34 5.28 -9.34 -2.84
CA GLY A 34 3.82 -9.17 -2.80
C GLY A 34 3.38 -7.77 -2.38
N VAL A 35 3.97 -7.22 -1.31
CA VAL A 35 3.72 -5.84 -0.87
C VAL A 35 4.15 -4.83 -1.94
N SER A 36 5.32 -5.02 -2.53
CA SER A 36 5.85 -4.13 -3.57
C SER A 36 4.94 -4.11 -4.80
N THR A 37 4.48 -5.28 -5.26
CA THR A 37 3.54 -5.38 -6.36
C THR A 37 2.25 -4.63 -6.06
N LEU A 38 1.61 -4.86 -4.91
CA LEU A 38 0.38 -4.17 -4.53
C LEU A 38 0.58 -2.65 -4.40
N THR A 39 1.70 -2.21 -3.86
CA THR A 39 2.06 -0.79 -3.72
C THR A 39 2.20 -0.11 -5.09
N LEU A 40 2.93 -0.73 -6.01
CA LEU A 40 3.12 -0.23 -7.36
C LEU A 40 1.80 -0.25 -8.15
N THR A 41 1.00 -1.30 -7.98
CA THR A 41 -0.35 -1.39 -8.57
C THR A 41 -1.25 -0.27 -8.07
N LEU A 42 -1.23 0.05 -6.77
CA LEU A 42 -2.01 1.16 -6.22
C LEU A 42 -1.65 2.49 -6.87
N ALA A 43 -0.36 2.83 -6.88
CA ALA A 43 0.11 4.09 -7.48
C ALA A 43 -0.25 4.17 -8.97
N SER A 44 0.03 3.10 -9.73
CA SER A 44 -0.25 3.04 -11.16
C SER A 44 -1.75 3.11 -11.48
N ALA A 45 -2.58 2.35 -10.77
CA ALA A 45 -4.02 2.33 -10.99
C ALA A 45 -4.68 3.66 -10.61
N LEU A 46 -4.25 4.30 -9.51
CA LEU A 46 -4.72 5.63 -9.14
C LEU A 46 -4.35 6.69 -10.18
N ALA A 47 -3.13 6.63 -10.73
CA ALA A 47 -2.72 7.49 -11.84
C ALA A 47 -3.60 7.24 -13.08
N HIS A 48 -3.83 5.97 -13.43
CA HIS A 48 -4.62 5.58 -14.59
C HIS A 48 -6.07 6.07 -14.53
N VAL A 49 -6.72 6.00 -13.36
CA VAL A 49 -8.10 6.49 -13.18
C VAL A 49 -8.18 8.00 -12.92
N GLY A 50 -7.06 8.73 -12.99
CA GLY A 50 -7.01 10.18 -12.80
C GLY A 50 -7.36 10.62 -11.37
N ALA A 51 -6.79 9.95 -10.36
CA ALA A 51 -7.06 10.25 -8.95
C ALA A 51 -6.79 11.73 -8.62
N PRO A 52 -7.79 12.49 -8.11
CA PRO A 52 -7.58 13.90 -7.82
C PRO A 52 -6.61 14.11 -6.65
N GLY A 53 -5.63 14.99 -6.84
CA GLY A 53 -4.61 15.28 -5.84
C GLY A 53 -3.70 14.08 -5.57
N LEU A 54 -3.43 13.27 -6.59
CA LEU A 54 -2.48 12.17 -6.48
C LEU A 54 -1.08 12.70 -6.16
N ASP A 55 -0.54 12.25 -5.04
CA ASP A 55 0.83 12.47 -4.60
C ASP A 55 1.48 11.11 -4.39
N THR A 56 2.63 10.88 -5.04
CA THR A 56 3.32 9.58 -5.00
C THR A 56 4.82 9.79 -4.86
N THR A 57 5.39 9.17 -3.83
CA THR A 57 6.83 8.99 -3.67
C THR A 57 7.11 7.50 -3.56
N LEU A 58 7.89 6.95 -4.49
CA LEU A 58 8.24 5.53 -4.52
C LEU A 58 9.77 5.40 -4.46
N SER A 59 10.28 4.71 -3.46
CA SER A 59 11.70 4.39 -3.33
C SER A 59 11.90 3.00 -2.73
N SER A 60 13.14 2.51 -2.77
CA SER A 60 13.45 1.21 -2.18
C SER A 60 13.11 1.20 -0.69
N GLY A 61 12.13 0.38 -0.30
CA GLY A 61 11.74 0.16 1.08
C GLY A 61 10.89 1.27 1.70
N LYS A 62 10.51 2.29 0.92
CA LYS A 62 9.59 3.35 1.36
C LYS A 62 8.70 3.82 0.21
N ALA A 63 7.40 3.87 0.47
CA ALA A 63 6.43 4.44 -0.44
C ALA A 63 5.45 5.36 0.31
N HIS A 64 5.09 6.46 -0.34
CA HIS A 64 4.00 7.34 0.05
C HIS A 64 3.05 7.46 -1.13
N ILE A 65 1.76 7.21 -0.92
CA ILE A 65 0.71 7.36 -1.93
C ILE A 65 -0.48 8.04 -1.28
N ALA A 66 -0.84 9.23 -1.74
CA ALA A 66 -2.01 9.95 -1.25
C ALA A 66 -2.89 10.41 -2.41
N CYS A 67 -4.21 10.43 -2.19
CA CYS A 67 -5.15 11.01 -3.14
C CYS A 67 -6.48 11.33 -2.47
N ARG A 68 -7.40 11.90 -3.25
CA ARG A 68 -8.81 12.00 -2.88
C ARG A 68 -9.59 10.77 -3.33
N GLU A 69 -10.35 10.22 -2.40
CA GLU A 69 -11.31 9.17 -2.67
C GLU A 69 -12.52 9.70 -3.46
N THR A 70 -12.82 9.00 -4.55
CA THR A 70 -13.92 9.25 -5.48
C THR A 70 -14.59 7.92 -5.84
N LYS A 71 -15.65 7.97 -6.65
CA LYS A 71 -16.26 6.74 -7.20
C LYS A 71 -15.28 5.92 -8.05
N ALA A 72 -14.33 6.57 -8.72
CA ALA A 72 -13.35 5.91 -9.57
C ALA A 72 -12.16 5.35 -8.78
N THR A 73 -11.71 6.04 -7.73
CA THR A 73 -10.54 5.60 -6.94
C THR A 73 -10.90 4.59 -5.86
N ARG A 74 -12.14 4.60 -5.35
CA ARG A 74 -12.60 3.70 -4.28
C ARG A 74 -12.40 2.21 -4.60
N PRO A 75 -12.79 1.67 -5.77
CA PRO A 75 -12.59 0.26 -6.07
C PRO A 75 -11.11 -0.13 -6.11
N VAL A 76 -10.25 0.74 -6.63
CA VAL A 76 -8.79 0.54 -6.65
C VAL A 76 -8.26 0.43 -5.22
N ILE A 77 -8.59 1.41 -4.38
CA ILE A 77 -8.21 1.44 -2.95
C ILE A 77 -8.69 0.19 -2.23
N GLN A 78 -9.96 -0.19 -2.39
CA GLN A 78 -10.55 -1.35 -1.71
C GLN A 78 -9.89 -2.67 -2.14
N THR A 79 -9.59 -2.81 -3.44
CA THR A 79 -8.96 -4.02 -3.97
C THR A 79 -7.54 -4.18 -3.44
N VAL A 80 -6.75 -3.10 -3.44
CA VAL A 80 -5.38 -3.15 -2.90
C VAL A 80 -5.40 -3.36 -1.40
N MET A 81 -6.27 -2.67 -0.66
CA MET A 81 -6.45 -2.89 0.78
C MET A 81 -6.76 -4.35 1.09
N ARG A 82 -7.65 -4.99 0.31
CA ARG A 82 -7.93 -6.41 0.47
C ARG A 82 -6.70 -7.29 0.25
N GLY A 83 -5.84 -6.93 -0.70
CA GLY A 83 -4.55 -7.62 -0.91
C GLY A 83 -3.62 -7.47 0.29
N PHE A 84 -3.53 -6.27 0.88
CA PHE A 84 -2.76 -6.06 2.11
C PHE A 84 -3.33 -6.84 3.29
N ASP A 85 -4.65 -6.88 3.47
CA ASP A 85 -5.29 -7.68 4.52
C ASP A 85 -4.94 -9.16 4.38
N ILE A 86 -4.98 -9.71 3.16
CA ILE A 86 -4.58 -11.10 2.90
C ILE A 86 -3.14 -11.36 3.33
N LEU A 87 -2.21 -10.44 3.04
CA LEU A 87 -0.81 -10.56 3.44
C LEU A 87 -0.63 -10.45 4.96
N ALA A 88 -1.33 -9.52 5.61
CA ALA A 88 -1.28 -9.35 7.07
C ALA A 88 -1.88 -10.55 7.81
N ASP A 89 -3.00 -11.09 7.33
CA ASP A 89 -3.64 -12.28 7.90
C ASP A 89 -2.77 -13.54 7.72
N SER A 90 -2.12 -13.68 6.56
CA SER A 90 -1.26 -14.83 6.24
C SER A 90 0.11 -14.75 6.92
N TYR A 91 0.62 -13.55 7.13
CA TYR A 91 1.98 -13.29 7.64
C TYR A 91 1.99 -12.19 8.71
N PRO A 92 1.27 -12.35 9.83
CA PRO A 92 1.08 -11.29 10.83
C PRO A 92 2.36 -10.88 11.57
N ALA A 93 3.38 -11.75 11.60
CA ALA A 93 4.70 -11.43 12.14
C ALA A 93 5.55 -10.56 11.18
N ASN A 94 5.18 -10.50 9.90
CA ASN A 94 5.96 -9.85 8.84
C ASN A 94 5.28 -8.60 8.29
N VAL A 95 3.95 -8.52 8.32
CA VAL A 95 3.17 -7.40 7.76
C VAL A 95 2.19 -6.87 8.80
N GLY A 96 2.31 -5.60 9.14
CA GLY A 96 1.39 -4.89 10.03
C GLY A 96 0.63 -3.79 9.30
N ILE A 97 -0.65 -3.64 9.60
CA ILE A 97 -1.50 -2.57 9.08
C ILE A 97 -2.01 -1.71 10.24
N THR A 98 -1.85 -0.38 10.15
CA THR A 98 -2.39 0.57 11.13
C THR A 98 -3.28 1.60 10.45
N MET A 99 -4.45 1.86 11.02
CA MET A 99 -5.39 2.88 10.57
C MET A 99 -5.32 4.10 11.50
N VAL A 100 -5.18 5.31 10.92
CA VAL A 100 -5.01 6.58 11.66
C VAL A 100 -5.94 7.68 11.16
#